data_AF-A0A536HPU2-F1
#
_entry.id   AF-A0A536HPU2-F1
#
_cell.length_a   1.000
_cell.length_b   1.000
_cell.length_c   1.000
_cell.angle_alpha   90.00
_cell.angle_beta   90.00
_cell.angle_gamma   90.00
#
_symmetry.space_group_name_H-M   'P 1'
#
loop_
_entity.id
_entity.type
_entity.pdbx_description
1 polymer ?
#
loop_
_entity_poly.entity_id
_entity_poly.type
_entity_poly.pdbx_seq_one_letter_code
_entity_poly.pdbx_strand_id
1 'polypeptide(L)'
;MPARLIMRPPSEAMRRALSSHPERDRIDPVRAAGQHARYVAALITTGVDVHLLPADPELPDACFTWDALLAFAPPSGGETALLVACRPGEPARRNEVAPVFACARKVIGHKVDAMAIEPPGTLDGGDVITYGDRVAIGVSARTNDAGARQLAGAVQQLGYRAFLCPVSGRLHLASAITPIGATRLVGTGRAFASL
;
A
#
# COMPACT_ATOMS: atom_id res chain seq x y z
N MET A 1 -3.69 15.08 15.53
CA MET A 1 -2.54 15.30 14.62
C MET A 1 -3.02 15.09 13.20
N PRO A 2 -2.48 15.79 12.19
CA PRO A 2 -2.82 15.53 10.79
C PRO A 2 -2.45 14.09 10.39
N ALA A 3 -3.17 13.54 9.41
CA ALA A 3 -2.77 12.29 8.79
C ALA A 3 -1.40 12.48 8.11
N ARG A 4 -0.55 11.45 8.17
CA ARG A 4 0.79 11.46 7.57
C ARG A 4 0.83 10.49 6.41
N LEU A 5 1.39 10.90 5.27
CA LEU A 5 1.58 10.06 4.10
C LEU A 5 3.07 9.99 3.73
N ILE A 6 3.49 8.81 3.28
CA ILE A 6 4.83 8.59 2.75
C ILE A 6 4.70 8.33 1.26
N MET A 7 5.32 9.18 0.47
CA MET A 7 5.23 9.15 -0.98
C MET A 7 6.61 9.21 -1.60
N ARG A 8 6.75 8.73 -2.83
CA ARG A 8 7.99 8.80 -3.59
C ARG A 8 7.66 9.26 -5.01
N PRO A 9 8.29 10.33 -5.52
CA PRO A 9 8.12 10.74 -6.90
C PRO A 9 8.57 9.64 -7.86
N PRO A 10 7.90 9.46 -9.01
CA PRO A 10 8.41 8.58 -10.06
C PRO A 10 9.73 9.12 -10.63
N SER A 11 10.56 8.22 -11.13
CA SER A 11 11.79 8.54 -11.86
C SER A 11 11.66 8.17 -13.33
N GLU A 12 12.70 8.44 -14.13
CA GLU A 12 12.77 7.97 -15.52
C GLU A 12 12.67 6.44 -15.66
N ALA A 13 12.99 5.70 -14.59
CA ALA A 13 12.85 4.25 -14.55
C ALA A 13 11.40 3.78 -14.77
N MET A 14 10.41 4.63 -14.48
CA MET A 14 8.98 4.30 -14.58
C MET A 14 8.55 3.87 -15.99
N ARG A 15 9.32 4.19 -17.05
CA ARG A 15 9.08 3.63 -18.40
C ARG A 15 9.10 2.10 -18.42
N ARG A 16 9.80 1.49 -17.46
CA ARG A 16 9.95 0.05 -17.29
C ARG A 16 9.07 -0.51 -16.17
N ALA A 17 8.12 0.29 -15.66
CA ALA A 17 7.21 -0.12 -14.61
C ALA A 17 6.38 -1.34 -15.05
N LEU A 18 6.07 -2.20 -14.10
CA LEU A 18 5.36 -3.43 -14.37
C LEU A 18 3.90 -3.15 -14.67
N SER A 19 3.46 -3.53 -15.88
CA SER A 19 2.09 -3.30 -16.30
C SER A 19 1.66 -4.33 -17.34
N SER A 20 0.42 -4.77 -17.25
CA SER A 20 -0.24 -5.56 -18.29
C SER A 20 -1.04 -4.69 -19.26
N HIS A 21 -1.03 -3.36 -19.09
CA HIS A 21 -1.77 -2.45 -19.96
C HIS A 21 -1.18 -2.46 -21.38
N PRO A 22 -2.03 -2.45 -22.45
CA PRO A 22 -1.55 -2.45 -23.84
C PRO A 22 -0.64 -1.26 -24.17
N GLU A 23 -0.84 -0.13 -23.48
CA GLU A 23 -0.08 1.11 -23.70
C GLU A 23 1.06 1.34 -22.69
N ARG A 24 1.48 0.32 -21.93
CA ARG A 24 2.51 0.48 -20.89
C ARG A 24 3.81 1.11 -21.38
N ASP A 25 4.19 0.87 -22.64
CA ASP A 25 5.43 1.38 -23.24
C ASP A 25 5.32 2.87 -23.64
N ARG A 26 4.17 3.52 -23.40
CA ARG A 26 3.89 4.93 -23.69
C ARG A 26 3.99 5.85 -22.47
N ILE A 27 4.46 5.34 -21.32
CA ILE A 27 4.63 6.16 -20.12
C ILE A 27 5.62 7.30 -20.41
N ASP A 28 5.18 8.53 -20.16
CA ASP A 28 6.00 9.74 -20.14
C ASP A 28 6.34 10.08 -18.68
N PRO A 29 7.57 9.82 -18.19
CA PRO A 29 7.96 10.06 -16.81
C PRO A 29 7.99 11.54 -16.43
N VAL A 30 8.25 12.45 -17.38
CA VAL A 30 8.19 13.89 -17.11
C VAL A 30 6.75 14.28 -16.80
N ARG A 31 5.80 13.80 -17.61
CA ARG A 31 4.37 13.98 -17.34
C ARG A 31 3.94 13.30 -16.05
N ALA A 32 4.42 12.09 -15.76
CA ALA A 32 4.11 11.35 -14.54
C ALA A 32 4.62 12.08 -13.28
N ALA A 33 5.85 12.62 -13.33
CA ALA A 33 6.41 13.44 -12.26
C ALA A 33 5.59 14.72 -12.04
N GLY A 34 5.17 15.40 -13.11
CA GLY A 34 4.27 16.55 -13.02
C GLY A 34 2.88 16.20 -12.46
N GLN A 35 2.32 15.04 -12.81
CA GLN A 35 1.07 14.54 -12.23
C GLN A 35 1.23 14.22 -10.73
N HIS A 36 2.31 13.55 -10.35
CA HIS A 36 2.62 13.24 -8.96
C HIS A 36 2.80 14.51 -8.13
N ALA A 37 3.54 15.50 -8.62
CA ALA A 37 3.73 16.78 -7.92
C ALA A 37 2.41 17.50 -7.66
N ARG A 38 1.49 17.51 -8.63
CA ARG A 38 0.13 18.07 -8.44
C ARG A 38 -0.70 17.27 -7.44
N TYR A 39 -0.58 15.94 -7.45
CA TYR A 39 -1.26 15.07 -6.48
C TYR A 39 -0.77 15.34 -5.04
N VAL A 40 0.55 15.45 -4.85
CA VAL A 40 1.14 15.84 -3.56
C VAL A 40 0.65 17.21 -3.12
N ALA A 41 0.67 18.20 -4.01
CA ALA A 41 0.19 19.55 -3.69
C ALA A 41 -1.28 19.53 -3.26
N ALA A 42 -2.13 18.79 -3.98
CA ALA A 42 -3.54 18.63 -3.61
C ALA A 42 -3.71 18.00 -2.21
N LEU A 43 -2.95 16.95 -1.88
CA LEU A 43 -2.98 16.34 -0.55
C LEU A 43 -2.57 17.32 0.56
N ILE A 44 -1.52 18.11 0.34
CA ILE A 44 -1.07 19.12 1.31
C ILE A 44 -2.18 20.16 1.56
N THR A 45 -2.94 20.57 0.53
CA THR A 45 -4.07 21.51 0.72
C THR A 45 -5.19 20.97 1.62
N THR A 46 -5.26 19.64 1.81
CA THR A 46 -6.22 19.00 2.73
C THR A 46 -5.72 18.93 4.18
N GLY A 47 -4.51 19.45 4.46
CA GLY A 47 -3.89 19.42 5.79
C GLY A 47 -3.15 18.12 6.11
N VAL A 48 -2.92 17.25 5.10
CA VAL A 48 -2.11 16.04 5.24
C VAL A 48 -0.63 16.40 5.28
N ASP A 49 0.11 15.78 6.19
CA ASP A 49 1.57 15.90 6.28
C ASP A 49 2.22 14.87 5.34
N VAL A 50 2.88 15.33 4.27
CA VAL A 50 3.44 14.46 3.23
C VAL A 50 4.95 14.40 3.38
N HIS A 51 5.47 13.20 3.63
CA HIS A 51 6.90 12.90 3.65
C HIS A 51 7.32 12.30 2.32
N LEU A 52 8.13 13.05 1.56
CA LEU A 52 8.65 12.60 0.28
C LEU A 52 10.00 11.92 0.44
N LEU A 53 10.09 10.67 -0.01
CA LEU A 53 11.37 10.04 -0.32
C LEU A 53 11.94 10.64 -1.61
N PRO A 54 13.27 10.60 -1.81
CA PRO A 54 13.85 10.87 -3.12
C PRO A 54 13.35 9.85 -4.15
N ALA A 55 13.23 10.28 -5.40
CA ALA A 55 12.98 9.39 -6.53
C ALA A 55 14.13 8.38 -6.65
N ASP A 56 13.82 7.19 -7.16
CA ASP A 56 14.77 6.10 -7.27
C ASP A 56 15.00 5.76 -8.76
N PRO A 57 16.19 6.02 -9.31
CA PRO A 57 16.47 5.81 -10.74
C PRO A 57 16.57 4.32 -11.12
N GLU A 58 16.67 3.42 -10.15
CA GLU A 58 16.86 1.99 -10.39
C GLU A 58 15.58 1.17 -10.18
N LEU A 59 14.58 1.73 -9.50
CA LEU A 59 13.33 1.04 -9.15
C LEU A 59 12.11 1.65 -9.89
N PRO A 60 11.68 1.04 -11.01
CA PRO A 60 10.60 1.56 -11.87
C PRO A 60 9.26 1.81 -11.16
N ASP A 61 8.90 0.95 -10.21
CA ASP A 61 7.60 0.94 -9.53
C ASP A 61 7.65 1.61 -8.15
N ALA A 62 8.79 2.19 -7.75
CA ALA A 62 8.98 2.67 -6.38
C ALA A 62 8.10 3.85 -5.97
N CYS A 63 7.41 4.51 -6.92
CA CYS A 63 6.41 5.52 -6.58
C CYS A 63 5.16 4.93 -5.90
N PHE A 64 4.91 3.62 -6.03
CA PHE A 64 3.77 2.92 -5.42
C PHE A 64 4.11 2.44 -4.00
N THR A 65 4.40 3.40 -3.10
CA THR A 65 4.87 3.14 -1.73
C THR A 65 3.90 2.33 -0.86
N TRP A 66 2.60 2.32 -1.19
CA TRP A 66 1.60 1.55 -0.47
C TRP A 66 1.88 0.05 -0.52
N ASP A 67 2.43 -0.47 -1.62
CA ASP A 67 2.72 -1.89 -1.74
C ASP A 67 3.88 -2.35 -0.84
N ALA A 68 4.71 -1.40 -0.40
CA ALA A 68 5.92 -1.65 0.34
C ALA A 68 5.71 -1.62 1.87
N LEU A 69 4.72 -0.85 2.35
CA LEU A 69 4.50 -0.61 3.77
C LEU A 69 3.02 -0.40 4.08
N LEU A 70 2.54 -1.09 5.12
CA LEU A 70 1.26 -0.79 5.75
C LEU A 70 1.47 -0.22 7.16
N ALA A 71 0.55 0.65 7.57
CA ALA A 71 0.53 1.25 8.90
C ALA A 71 -0.88 1.11 9.49
N PHE A 72 -0.97 0.60 10.71
CA PHE A 72 -2.23 0.38 11.41
C PHE A 72 -2.25 1.12 12.74
N ALA A 73 -3.30 1.91 12.96
CA ALA A 73 -3.70 2.39 14.28
C ALA A 73 -4.72 1.41 14.90
N PRO A 74 -4.96 1.41 16.21
CA PRO A 74 -6.05 0.62 16.78
C PRO A 74 -7.43 1.05 16.21
N PRO A 75 -8.39 0.13 16.02
CA PRO A 75 -9.74 0.48 15.56
C PRO A 75 -10.49 1.46 16.48
N SER A 76 -10.12 1.48 17.77
CA SER A 76 -10.62 2.44 18.77
C SER A 76 -10.15 3.88 18.51
N GLY A 77 -9.28 4.09 17.51
CA GLY A 77 -8.58 5.34 17.28
C GLY A 77 -7.26 5.41 18.04
N GLY A 78 -6.42 6.37 17.65
CA GLY A 78 -5.11 6.60 18.24
C GLY A 78 -4.03 6.83 17.19
N GLU A 79 -2.78 6.78 17.64
CA GLU A 79 -1.61 6.80 16.76
C GLU A 79 -1.36 5.43 16.14
N THR A 80 -0.51 5.38 15.12
CA THR A 80 -0.05 4.12 14.52
C THR A 80 0.59 3.24 15.59
N ALA A 81 0.06 2.04 15.75
CA ALA A 81 0.55 1.02 16.68
C ALA A 81 1.42 -0.04 15.99
N LEU A 82 1.19 -0.30 14.69
CA LEU A 82 1.90 -1.32 13.94
C LEU A 82 2.35 -0.83 12.55
N LEU A 83 3.61 -1.09 12.23
CA LEU A 83 4.15 -1.03 10.87
C LEU A 83 4.37 -2.43 10.34
N VAL A 84 3.90 -2.69 9.12
CA VAL A 84 4.12 -3.96 8.43
C VAL A 84 5.00 -3.71 7.21
N ALA A 85 6.26 -4.13 7.29
CA ALA A 85 7.13 -4.23 6.13
C ALA A 85 6.58 -5.34 5.22
N CYS A 86 6.02 -4.95 4.09
CA CYS A 86 5.43 -5.89 3.15
C CYS A 86 6.52 -6.73 2.48
N ARG A 87 6.12 -7.81 1.81
CA ARG A 87 7.03 -8.61 0.98
C ARG A 87 6.43 -8.72 -0.41
N PRO A 88 6.70 -7.73 -1.29
CA PRO A 88 6.07 -7.69 -2.58
C PRO A 88 6.16 -9.01 -3.33
N GLY A 89 5.03 -9.40 -3.94
CA GLY A 89 4.90 -10.65 -4.68
C GLY A 89 5.87 -10.70 -5.85
N GLU A 90 6.06 -9.55 -6.49
CA GLU A 90 7.10 -9.37 -7.50
C GLU A 90 8.49 -9.19 -6.84
N PRO A 91 9.46 -10.09 -7.11
CA PRO A 91 10.80 -9.98 -6.53
C PRO A 91 11.53 -8.67 -6.85
N ALA A 92 11.37 -8.13 -8.06
CA ALA A 92 12.01 -6.89 -8.49
C ALA A 92 11.63 -5.67 -7.62
N ARG A 93 10.47 -5.73 -6.94
CA ARG A 93 9.94 -4.66 -6.09
C ARG A 93 10.35 -4.75 -4.63
N ARG A 94 11.00 -5.85 -4.19
CA ARG A 94 11.31 -6.05 -2.76
C ARG A 94 12.29 -5.04 -2.19
N ASN A 95 13.16 -4.47 -3.02
CA ASN A 95 14.11 -3.43 -2.61
C ASN A 95 13.43 -2.07 -2.32
N GLU A 96 12.15 -1.91 -2.67
CA GLU A 96 11.36 -0.70 -2.36
C GLU A 96 11.02 -0.60 -0.85
N VAL A 97 11.01 -1.73 -0.13
CA VAL A 97 10.50 -1.85 1.25
C VAL A 97 11.39 -1.12 2.25
N ALA A 98 12.70 -1.39 2.24
CA ALA A 98 13.60 -0.89 3.27
C ALA A 98 13.64 0.65 3.35
N PRO A 99 13.72 1.41 2.23
CA PRO A 99 13.66 2.87 2.28
C PRO A 99 12.35 3.42 2.84
N VAL A 100 11.20 2.87 2.42
CA VAL A 100 9.87 3.32 2.86
C VAL A 100 9.68 3.05 4.35
N PHE A 101 10.06 1.85 4.80
CA PHE A 101 10.01 1.47 6.22
C PHE A 101 10.93 2.33 7.09
N ALA A 102 12.16 2.62 6.62
CA ALA A 102 13.07 3.51 7.33
C ALA A 102 12.52 4.95 7.45
N CYS A 103 11.85 5.45 6.41
CA CYS A 103 11.14 6.73 6.46
C CYS A 103 10.03 6.70 7.52
N ALA A 104 9.19 5.66 7.52
CA ALA A 104 8.10 5.53 8.49
C ALA A 104 8.57 5.50 9.94
N ARG A 105 9.66 4.79 10.24
CA ARG A 105 10.25 4.78 11.59
C ARG A 105 10.74 6.15 12.03
N LYS A 106 11.28 6.97 11.12
CA LYS A 106 11.70 8.35 11.42
C LYS A 106 10.50 9.26 11.66
N VAL A 107 9.42 9.07 10.90
CA VAL A 107 8.21 9.90 10.95
C VAL A 107 7.35 9.61 12.19
N ILE A 108 7.22 8.34 12.57
CA ILE A 108 6.33 7.91 13.65
C ILE A 108 7.09 7.74 14.99
N GLY A 109 8.39 7.49 14.93
CA GLY A 109 9.25 7.26 16.09
C GLY A 109 9.52 5.79 16.36
N HIS A 110 10.55 5.51 17.15
CA HIS A 110 11.10 4.15 17.33
C HIS A 110 10.27 3.21 18.22
N LYS A 111 9.18 3.71 18.84
CA LYS A 111 8.37 2.95 19.82
C LYS A 111 7.17 2.20 19.22
N VAL A 112 7.00 2.26 17.90
CA VAL A 112 5.91 1.56 17.20
C VAL A 112 6.31 0.12 16.92
N ASP A 113 5.39 -0.80 17.18
CA ASP A 113 5.60 -2.20 16.87
C ASP A 113 5.79 -2.37 15.36
N ALA A 114 6.64 -3.31 14.99
CA ALA A 114 6.90 -3.59 13.60
C ALA A 114 7.05 -5.07 13.36
N MET A 115 6.53 -5.52 12.22
CA MET A 115 6.75 -6.85 11.69
C MET A 115 7.14 -6.78 10.22
N ALA A 116 7.72 -7.86 9.71
CA ALA A 116 7.89 -8.09 8.29
C ALA A 116 7.07 -9.30 7.87
N ILE A 117 6.60 -9.30 6.62
CA ILE A 117 6.04 -10.49 6.01
C ILE A 117 7.18 -11.43 5.64
N GLU A 118 7.20 -12.62 6.25
CA GLU A 118 8.29 -13.60 6.11
C GLU A 118 7.98 -14.64 5.01
N PRO A 119 8.99 -15.15 4.29
CA PRO A 119 8.83 -16.29 3.39
C PRO A 119 8.16 -17.50 4.08
N PRO A 120 7.32 -18.28 3.38
CA PRO A 120 6.99 -18.16 1.95
C PRO A 120 5.93 -17.09 1.63
N GLY A 121 5.53 -16.26 2.60
CA GLY A 121 4.53 -15.22 2.44
C GLY A 121 4.92 -14.16 1.41
N THR A 122 3.93 -13.69 0.66
CA THR A 122 4.01 -12.47 -0.15
C THR A 122 2.81 -11.59 0.13
N LEU A 123 3.02 -10.28 0.08
CA LEU A 123 2.00 -9.29 0.32
C LEU A 123 2.36 -7.99 -0.38
N ASP A 124 1.44 -7.51 -1.22
CA ASP A 124 1.42 -6.14 -1.73
C ASP A 124 0.32 -5.38 -0.97
N GLY A 125 0.65 -4.22 -0.41
CA GLY A 125 -0.31 -3.38 0.33
C GLY A 125 -1.57 -2.97 -0.46
N GLY A 126 -1.52 -2.90 -1.80
CA GLY A 126 -2.69 -2.68 -2.65
C GLY A 126 -3.77 -3.78 -2.52
N ASP A 127 -3.46 -4.96 -1.99
CA ASP A 127 -4.46 -5.97 -1.66
C ASP A 127 -5.16 -5.74 -0.32
N VAL A 128 -4.75 -4.74 0.46
CA VAL A 128 -5.22 -4.56 1.84
C VAL A 128 -6.13 -3.34 1.93
N ILE A 129 -7.40 -3.58 2.22
CA ILE A 129 -8.41 -2.54 2.40
C ILE A 129 -8.89 -2.51 3.85
N THR A 130 -8.65 -1.40 4.54
CA THR A 130 -9.13 -1.16 5.90
C THR A 130 -10.38 -0.28 5.89
N TYR A 131 -11.43 -0.72 6.59
CA TYR A 131 -12.70 0.02 6.69
C TYR A 131 -13.37 -0.22 8.04
N GLY A 132 -13.53 0.85 8.81
CA GLY A 132 -13.96 0.75 10.21
C GLY A 132 -12.98 -0.11 11.01
N ASP A 133 -13.50 -1.15 11.65
CA ASP A 133 -12.75 -2.14 12.42
C ASP A 133 -12.41 -3.41 11.61
N ARG A 134 -12.53 -3.36 10.27
CA ARG A 134 -12.31 -4.51 9.38
C ARG A 134 -11.11 -4.29 8.47
N VAL A 135 -10.42 -5.37 8.15
CA VAL A 135 -9.34 -5.43 7.17
C VAL A 135 -9.66 -6.54 6.17
N ALA A 136 -9.98 -6.19 4.94
CA ALA A 136 -10.09 -7.14 3.84
C ALA A 136 -8.71 -7.29 3.18
N ILE A 137 -8.23 -8.52 3.08
CA ILE A 137 -6.92 -8.89 2.57
C ILE A 137 -7.12 -9.72 1.31
N GLY A 138 -6.84 -9.12 0.16
CA GLY A 138 -6.88 -9.79 -1.13
C GLY A 138 -5.87 -10.94 -1.20
N VAL A 139 -6.33 -12.13 -1.57
CA VAL A 139 -5.48 -13.24 -2.00
C VAL A 139 -5.43 -13.19 -3.52
N SER A 140 -4.31 -12.72 -4.05
CA SER A 140 -4.10 -12.37 -5.46
C SER A 140 -2.84 -13.03 -6.03
N ALA A 141 -2.45 -12.66 -7.26
CA ALA A 141 -1.16 -13.06 -7.81
C ALA A 141 0.04 -12.42 -7.07
N ARG A 142 -0.19 -11.36 -6.29
CA ARG A 142 0.84 -10.61 -5.56
C ARG A 142 0.85 -10.93 -4.06
N THR A 143 -0.33 -11.12 -3.48
CA THR A 143 -0.50 -11.48 -2.07
C THR A 143 -0.97 -12.92 -1.96
N ASN A 144 -0.15 -13.80 -1.40
CA ASN A 144 -0.50 -15.21 -1.24
C ASN A 144 -1.15 -15.50 0.12
N ASP A 145 -1.73 -16.70 0.26
CA ASP A 145 -2.44 -17.12 1.49
C ASP A 145 -1.53 -17.03 2.74
N ALA A 146 -0.26 -17.43 2.64
CA ALA A 146 0.69 -17.36 3.75
C ALA A 146 0.95 -15.92 4.22
N GLY A 147 1.18 -14.98 3.31
CA GLY A 147 1.37 -13.56 3.64
C GLY A 147 0.10 -12.92 4.17
N ALA A 148 -1.05 -13.26 3.57
CA ALA A 148 -2.35 -12.78 4.03
C ALA A 148 -2.67 -13.24 5.46
N ARG A 149 -2.36 -14.49 5.82
CA ARG A 149 -2.55 -15.01 7.18
C ARG A 149 -1.61 -14.37 8.20
N GLN A 150 -0.36 -14.08 7.83
CA GLN A 150 0.57 -13.35 8.70
C GLN A 150 0.02 -11.97 9.04
N LEU A 151 -0.44 -11.22 8.03
CA LEU A 151 -1.06 -9.91 8.26
C LEU A 151 -2.34 -10.03 9.09
N ALA A 152 -3.22 -10.98 8.76
CA ALA A 152 -4.47 -11.20 9.48
C ALA A 152 -4.24 -11.39 10.98
N GLY A 153 -3.31 -12.28 11.35
CA GLY A 153 -2.98 -12.53 12.76
C GLY A 153 -2.48 -11.28 13.48
N ALA A 154 -1.61 -10.50 12.84
CA ALA A 154 -1.07 -9.27 13.44
C ALA A 154 -2.13 -8.18 13.64
N VAL A 155 -2.97 -7.92 12.65
CA VAL A 155 -4.02 -6.89 12.78
C VAL A 155 -5.13 -7.32 13.74
N GLN A 156 -5.39 -8.63 13.87
CA GLN A 156 -6.32 -9.16 14.88
C GLN A 156 -5.85 -8.91 16.31
N GLN A 157 -4.54 -8.95 16.56
CA GLN A 157 -3.97 -8.58 17.87
C GLN A 157 -4.19 -7.10 18.21
N LEU A 158 -4.35 -6.23 17.21
CA LEU A 158 -4.73 -4.83 17.39
C LEU A 158 -6.24 -4.59 17.54
N GLY A 159 -7.06 -5.65 17.44
CA GLY A 159 -8.51 -5.58 17.55
C GLY A 159 -9.26 -5.47 16.23
N TYR A 160 -8.59 -5.57 15.07
CA TYR A 160 -9.28 -5.62 13.78
C TYR A 160 -9.93 -6.98 13.53
N ARG A 161 -10.99 -6.99 12.71
CA ARG A 161 -11.53 -8.20 12.08
C ARG A 161 -10.93 -8.35 10.69
N ALA A 162 -10.09 -9.37 10.51
CA ALA A 162 -9.45 -9.65 9.23
C ALA A 162 -10.22 -10.69 8.41
N PHE A 163 -10.33 -10.46 7.10
CA PHE A 163 -10.99 -11.35 6.14
C PHE A 163 -10.07 -11.57 4.94
N LEU A 164 -9.90 -12.82 4.52
CA LEU A 164 -9.18 -13.16 3.29
C LEU A 164 -10.17 -13.21 2.13
N CYS A 165 -9.89 -12.45 1.08
CA CYS A 165 -10.80 -12.19 -0.03
C CYS A 165 -10.18 -12.70 -1.34
N PRO A 166 -10.79 -13.66 -2.06
CA PRO A 166 -10.22 -14.12 -3.33
C PRO A 166 -10.23 -13.02 -4.39
N VAL A 167 -9.09 -12.76 -5.02
CA VAL A 167 -8.91 -11.76 -6.07
C VAL A 167 -8.51 -12.44 -7.38
N SER A 168 -9.33 -12.26 -8.43
CA SER A 168 -9.06 -12.79 -9.76
C SER A 168 -9.23 -11.73 -10.83
N GLY A 169 -8.45 -11.84 -11.92
CA GLY A 169 -8.54 -11.02 -13.13
C GLY A 169 -8.38 -9.50 -12.90
N ARG A 170 -7.62 -9.12 -11.87
CA ARG A 170 -7.16 -7.76 -11.57
C ARG A 170 -5.87 -7.83 -10.76
N LEU A 171 -5.13 -6.72 -10.68
CA LEU A 171 -3.82 -6.68 -10.01
C LEU A 171 -3.95 -6.86 -8.50
N HIS A 172 -4.79 -6.05 -7.87
CA HIS A 172 -5.04 -6.10 -6.44
C HIS A 172 -6.53 -5.98 -6.10
N LEU A 173 -6.89 -6.18 -4.83
CA LEU A 173 -8.21 -5.84 -4.31
C LEU A 173 -8.53 -4.35 -4.54
N ALA A 174 -7.61 -3.44 -4.20
CA ALA A 174 -7.82 -1.99 -4.33
C ALA A 174 -8.00 -1.50 -5.78
N SER A 175 -7.64 -2.33 -6.78
CA SER A 175 -7.85 -1.98 -8.19
C SER A 175 -9.33 -1.78 -8.55
N ALA A 176 -10.26 -2.28 -7.74
CA ALA A 176 -11.68 -2.28 -8.06
C ALA A 176 -12.60 -1.89 -6.90
N ILE A 177 -12.05 -1.57 -5.71
CA ILE A 177 -12.80 -1.13 -4.54
C ILE A 177 -11.95 -0.20 -3.66
N THR A 178 -12.58 0.79 -3.04
CA THR A 178 -11.94 1.68 -2.08
C THR A 178 -12.93 2.16 -1.02
N PRO A 179 -12.52 2.28 0.25
CA PRO A 179 -13.34 2.87 1.31
C PRO A 179 -13.43 4.38 1.16
N ILE A 180 -14.64 4.92 1.35
CA ILE A 180 -14.92 6.37 1.44
C ILE A 180 -15.51 6.75 2.81
N GLY A 181 -15.44 5.82 3.76
CA GLY A 181 -15.89 5.97 5.14
C GLY A 181 -15.84 4.63 5.87
N ALA A 182 -16.11 4.64 7.19
CA ALA A 182 -16.02 3.44 8.02
C ALA A 182 -16.94 2.30 7.58
N THR A 183 -18.07 2.62 6.94
CA THR A 183 -19.09 1.66 6.49
C THR A 183 -19.48 1.86 5.03
N ARG A 184 -18.72 2.66 4.27
CA ARG A 184 -19.04 3.01 2.89
C ARG A 184 -17.86 2.72 1.98
N LEU A 185 -18.12 1.93 0.95
CA LEU A 185 -17.16 1.49 -0.07
C LEU A 185 -17.70 1.88 -1.45
N VAL A 186 -16.81 2.27 -2.35
CA VAL A 186 -17.11 2.44 -3.77
C VAL A 186 -16.31 1.40 -4.54
N GLY A 187 -16.96 0.70 -5.45
CA GLY A 187 -16.30 -0.34 -6.24
C GLY A 187 -17.16 -0.90 -7.34
N THR A 188 -16.61 -1.87 -8.05
CA THR A 188 -17.32 -2.62 -9.09
C THR A 188 -18.05 -3.83 -8.50
N GLY A 189 -19.07 -4.36 -9.19
CA GLY A 189 -19.76 -5.58 -8.74
C GLY A 189 -18.82 -6.77 -8.52
N ARG A 190 -17.78 -6.91 -9.36
CA ARG A 190 -16.74 -7.94 -9.23
C ARG A 190 -15.86 -7.76 -7.99
N ALA A 191 -15.71 -6.53 -7.50
CA ALA A 191 -14.94 -6.28 -6.29
C ALA A 191 -15.76 -6.61 -5.04
N PHE A 192 -17.04 -6.24 -5.02
CA PHE A 192 -17.95 -6.62 -3.94
C PHE A 192 -18.15 -8.13 -3.83
N ALA A 193 -18.12 -8.87 -4.94
CA ALA A 193 -18.16 -10.33 -4.92
C ALA A 193 -16.94 -10.99 -4.25
N SER A 194 -15.85 -10.25 -4.01
CA SER A 194 -14.67 -10.73 -3.30
C SER A 194 -14.70 -10.46 -1.79
N LEU A 195 -15.55 -9.53 -1.34
CA LEU A 195 -15.71 -9.18 0.08
C LEU A 195 -16.69 -10.12 0.78
#